data_AF-A0A7C2ZRJ2-F1
#
_entry.id   AF-A0A7C2ZRJ2-F1
#
_cell.length_a   1.000
_cell.length_b   1.000
_cell.length_c   1.000
_cell.angle_alpha   90.00
_cell.angle_beta   90.00
_cell.angle_gamma   90.00
#
_symmetry.space_group_name_H-M   'P 1'
#
loop_
_entity.id
_entity.type
_entity.pdbx_description
1 polymer ?
#
loop_
_entity_poly.entity_id
_entity_poly.type
_entity_poly.pdbx_seq_one_letter_code
_entity_poly.pdbx_strand_id
1 'polypeptide(L)'
;MPANLIILIGIIAGVVILVILVMAAQVLGLWITARFAGVKVRLFGDLIAMRLRRVPAAEIVNARITAAKAGLMLDQDKLEAHYLAGGDVTRVVNALISADKAGIPLTFERAAAIDLAGRYVLEAVQMSVSPKLIETPPIAAVAKNGVQVIATARVTVRADINKLVGGAGEETVIARVGEGIVTTIGSAESHEEVLENPDKISQTVLGKGLDAGTAFEIVSIDIADVD
;
A
#
# COMPACT_ATOMS: atom_id res chain seq x y z
N MET A 1 48.84 -43.11 5.72
CA MET A 1 48.01 -42.12 6.46
C MET A 1 48.22 -40.65 6.04
N PRO A 2 49.41 -40.15 5.64
CA PRO A 2 49.56 -38.73 5.26
C PRO A 2 49.01 -38.38 3.86
N ALA A 3 49.02 -39.32 2.91
CA ALA A 3 48.54 -39.07 1.54
C ALA A 3 47.03 -38.78 1.48
N ASN A 4 46.22 -39.49 2.27
CA ASN A 4 44.77 -39.26 2.34
C ASN A 4 44.43 -37.89 2.97
N LEU A 5 45.28 -37.41 3.89
CA LEU A 5 45.12 -36.09 4.50
C LEU A 5 45.42 -34.96 3.51
N ILE A 6 46.46 -35.12 2.68
CA ILE A 6 46.80 -34.15 1.62
C ILE A 6 45.68 -34.07 0.55
N ILE A 7 45.13 -35.22 0.14
CA ILE A 7 44.02 -35.27 -0.81
C ILE A 7 42.77 -34.62 -0.21
N LEU A 8 42.46 -34.87 1.07
CA LEU A 8 41.32 -34.26 1.75
C LEU A 8 41.46 -32.72 1.84
N ILE A 9 42.65 -32.22 2.19
CA ILE A 9 42.94 -30.78 2.23
C ILE A 9 42.81 -30.14 0.84
N GLY A 10 43.29 -30.83 -0.21
CA GLY A 10 43.15 -30.37 -1.60
C GLY A 10 41.69 -30.27 -2.05
N ILE A 11 40.85 -31.25 -1.68
CA ILE A 11 39.41 -31.22 -1.96
C ILE A 11 38.73 -30.08 -1.20
N ILE A 12 39.04 -29.90 0.09
CA ILE A 12 38.48 -28.82 0.90
C ILE A 12 38.87 -27.44 0.33
N ALA A 13 40.14 -27.25 -0.03
CA ALA A 13 40.60 -26.00 -0.66
C ALA A 13 39.91 -25.75 -2.01
N GLY A 14 39.75 -26.79 -2.83
CA GLY A 14 39.01 -26.72 -4.09
C GLY A 14 37.54 -26.32 -3.91
N VAL A 15 36.86 -26.90 -2.92
CA VAL A 15 35.47 -26.54 -2.58
C VAL A 15 35.39 -25.09 -2.09
N VAL A 16 36.30 -24.65 -1.21
CA VAL A 16 36.32 -23.26 -0.71
C VAL A 16 36.51 -22.26 -1.86
N ILE A 17 37.44 -22.53 -2.78
CA ILE A 17 37.65 -21.67 -3.96
C ILE A 17 36.40 -21.65 -4.86
N LEU A 18 35.75 -22.78 -5.07
CA LEU A 18 34.52 -22.87 -5.85
C LEU A 18 33.40 -22.03 -5.23
N VAL A 19 33.21 -22.12 -3.90
CA VAL A 19 32.21 -21.29 -3.20
C VAL A 19 32.51 -19.80 -3.36
N ILE A 20 33.77 -19.39 -3.21
CA ILE A 20 34.19 -17.99 -3.39
C ILE A 20 33.89 -17.51 -4.82
N LEU A 21 34.19 -18.32 -5.84
CA LEU A 21 33.90 -18.00 -7.24
C LEU A 21 32.40 -17.82 -7.49
N VAL A 22 31.56 -18.72 -6.96
CA VAL A 22 30.11 -18.62 -7.11
C VAL A 22 29.57 -17.35 -6.44
N MET A 23 30.04 -17.03 -5.23
CA MET A 23 29.64 -15.80 -4.54
C MET A 23 30.10 -14.54 -5.30
N ALA A 24 31.30 -14.54 -5.87
CA ALA A 24 31.81 -13.44 -6.68
C ALA A 24 30.99 -13.25 -7.98
N ALA A 25 30.61 -14.35 -8.65
CA ALA A 25 29.80 -14.32 -9.85
C ALA A 25 28.41 -13.67 -9.62
N GLN A 26 27.77 -13.94 -8.47
CA GLN A 26 26.48 -13.32 -8.13
C GLN A 26 26.58 -11.80 -7.96
N VAL A 27 27.61 -11.32 -7.25
CA VAL A 27 27.83 -9.88 -7.03
C VAL A 27 28.18 -9.17 -8.34
N LEU A 28 29.02 -9.79 -9.17
CA LEU A 28 29.36 -9.28 -10.50
C LEU A 28 28.13 -9.19 -11.40
N GLY A 29 27.27 -10.23 -11.41
CA GLY A 29 26.03 -10.23 -12.20
C GLY A 29 25.07 -9.10 -11.81
N LEU A 30 24.89 -8.84 -10.51
CA LEU A 30 24.08 -7.74 -10.02
C LEU A 30 24.66 -6.37 -10.45
N TRP A 31 25.98 -6.20 -10.32
CA TRP A 31 26.66 -4.97 -10.72
C TRP A 31 26.56 -4.69 -12.23
N ILE A 32 26.76 -5.71 -13.06
CA ILE A 32 26.63 -5.61 -14.52
C ILE A 32 25.19 -5.16 -14.87
N THR A 33 24.19 -5.79 -14.26
CA THR A 33 22.78 -5.46 -14.50
C THR A 33 22.45 -4.02 -14.10
N ALA A 34 22.94 -3.57 -12.94
CA ALA A 34 22.79 -2.19 -12.50
C ALA A 34 23.43 -1.18 -13.47
N ARG A 35 24.63 -1.50 -13.96
CA ARG A 35 25.37 -0.65 -14.89
C ARG A 35 24.68 -0.49 -16.24
N PHE A 36 24.08 -1.57 -16.77
CA PHE A 36 23.28 -1.54 -18.00
C PHE A 36 21.96 -0.80 -17.82
N ALA A 37 21.36 -0.85 -16.63
CA ALA A 37 20.17 -0.06 -16.30
C ALA A 37 20.46 1.42 -16.03
N GLY A 38 21.71 1.88 -16.16
CA GLY A 38 22.10 3.27 -15.90
C GLY A 38 22.21 3.64 -14.42
N VAL A 39 22.08 2.67 -13.52
CA VAL A 39 22.21 2.89 -12.07
C VAL A 39 23.68 2.80 -11.68
N LYS A 40 24.25 3.89 -11.16
CA LYS A 40 25.63 3.91 -10.66
C LYS A 40 25.67 3.21 -9.29
N VAL A 41 26.29 2.02 -9.25
CA VAL A 41 26.58 1.26 -8.02
C VAL A 41 28.07 0.92 -8.01
N ARG A 42 28.77 1.22 -6.91
CA ARG A 42 30.20 0.90 -6.74
C ARG A 42 30.35 -0.52 -6.17
N LEU A 43 31.10 -1.38 -6.86
CA LEU A 43 31.36 -2.76 -6.45
C LEU A 43 31.92 -2.90 -5.02
N PHE A 44 32.95 -2.12 -4.69
CA PHE A 44 33.71 -2.30 -3.45
C PHE A 44 33.26 -1.40 -2.29
N GLY A 45 32.49 -0.34 -2.58
CA GLY A 45 31.95 0.55 -1.54
C GLY A 45 30.54 0.13 -1.15
N ASP A 46 29.63 0.20 -2.11
CA ASP A 46 28.19 0.14 -1.84
C ASP A 46 27.72 -1.30 -1.55
N LEU A 47 28.09 -2.26 -2.40
CA LEU A 47 27.66 -3.66 -2.24
C LEU A 47 28.26 -4.33 -1.00
N ILE A 48 29.52 -3.99 -0.67
CA ILE A 48 30.18 -4.50 0.53
C ILE A 48 29.59 -3.82 1.78
N ALA A 49 29.35 -2.51 1.74
CA ALA A 49 28.72 -1.79 2.85
C ALA A 49 27.31 -2.31 3.16
N MET A 50 26.49 -2.59 2.13
CA MET A 50 25.16 -3.20 2.30
C MET A 50 25.25 -4.54 3.04
N ARG A 51 26.19 -5.41 2.64
CA ARG A 51 26.42 -6.70 3.32
C ARG A 51 26.85 -6.52 4.78
N LEU A 52 27.72 -5.55 5.07
CA LEU A 52 28.15 -5.24 6.44
C LEU A 52 26.99 -4.73 7.31
N ARG A 53 26.11 -3.91 6.72
CA ARG A 53 24.88 -3.41 7.34
C ARG A 53 23.74 -4.44 7.41
N ARG A 54 23.96 -5.67 6.91
CA ARG A 54 22.95 -6.75 6.81
C ARG A 54 21.73 -6.38 5.95
N VAL A 55 21.92 -5.54 4.93
CA VAL A 55 20.89 -5.19 3.94
C VAL A 55 21.07 -6.08 2.70
N PRO A 56 19.99 -6.69 2.16
CA PRO A 56 20.06 -7.51 0.95
C PRO A 56 20.31 -6.63 -0.27
N ALA A 57 21.59 -6.59 -0.70
CA ALA A 57 22.02 -5.77 -1.83
C ALA A 57 21.23 -6.05 -3.13
N ALA A 58 20.83 -7.30 -3.35
CA ALA A 58 20.04 -7.68 -4.52
C ALA A 58 18.69 -6.95 -4.56
N GLU A 59 17.99 -6.86 -3.43
CA GLU A 59 16.67 -6.24 -3.36
C GLU A 59 16.76 -4.73 -3.60
N ILE A 60 17.68 -4.05 -2.91
CA ILE A 60 17.89 -2.60 -3.08
C ILE A 60 18.28 -2.26 -4.51
N VAL A 61 19.23 -2.98 -5.10
CA VAL A 61 19.68 -2.71 -6.47
C VAL A 61 18.58 -2.99 -7.48
N ASN A 62 17.83 -4.09 -7.34
CA ASN A 62 16.71 -4.38 -8.22
C ASN A 62 15.61 -3.32 -8.11
N ALA A 63 15.26 -2.88 -6.90
CA ALA A 63 14.30 -1.79 -6.70
C ALA A 63 14.78 -0.49 -7.36
N ARG A 64 16.07 -0.13 -7.23
CA ARG A 64 16.65 1.04 -7.92
C ARG A 64 16.63 0.91 -9.43
N ILE A 65 16.92 -0.28 -9.97
CA ILE A 65 16.84 -0.54 -11.41
C ILE A 65 15.41 -0.32 -11.92
N THR A 66 14.41 -0.84 -11.20
CA THR A 66 12.99 -0.70 -11.56
C THR A 66 12.57 0.77 -11.50
N ALA A 67 12.96 1.51 -10.46
CA ALA A 67 12.72 2.96 -10.36
C ALA A 67 13.37 3.73 -11.52
N ALA A 68 14.65 3.47 -11.80
CA ALA A 68 15.38 4.17 -12.86
C ALA A 68 14.78 3.90 -14.26
N LYS A 69 14.35 2.66 -14.52
CA LYS A 69 13.63 2.32 -15.77
C LYS A 69 12.29 3.03 -15.90
N ALA A 70 11.66 3.39 -14.78
CA ALA A 70 10.44 4.20 -14.76
C ALA A 70 10.72 5.72 -14.79
N GLY A 71 11.98 6.16 -14.86
CA GLY A 71 12.36 7.58 -14.85
C GLY A 71 12.53 8.17 -13.45
N LEU A 72 12.39 7.37 -12.38
CA LEU A 72 12.55 7.81 -11.00
C LEU A 72 13.98 7.56 -10.50
N MET A 73 14.70 8.63 -10.17
CA MET A 73 16.01 8.53 -9.53
C MET A 73 15.88 8.53 -8.01
N LEU A 74 15.95 7.33 -7.43
CA LEU A 74 15.91 7.15 -5.97
C LEU A 74 17.32 7.03 -5.39
N ASP A 75 17.49 7.69 -4.25
CA ASP A 75 18.70 7.63 -3.46
C ASP A 75 18.84 6.26 -2.79
N GLN A 76 20.03 5.70 -2.85
CA GLN A 76 20.33 4.38 -2.31
C GLN A 76 20.23 4.39 -0.78
N ASP A 77 20.76 5.43 -0.14
CA ASP A 77 20.80 5.53 1.33
C ASP A 77 19.39 5.54 1.92
N LYS A 78 18.43 6.18 1.24
CA LYS A 78 17.01 6.19 1.64
C LYS A 78 16.35 4.81 1.57
N LEU A 79 16.66 4.04 0.52
CA LEU A 79 16.13 2.68 0.35
C LEU A 79 16.73 1.72 1.40
N GLU A 80 18.03 1.84 1.66
CA GLU A 80 18.70 1.09 2.73
C GLU A 80 18.11 1.45 4.11
N ALA A 81 17.91 2.74 4.39
CA ALA A 81 17.33 3.20 5.65
C ALA A 81 15.89 2.68 5.85
N HIS A 82 15.06 2.68 4.79
CA HIS A 82 13.71 2.13 4.84
C HIS A 82 13.71 0.62 5.12
N TYR A 83 14.58 -0.13 4.46
CA TYR A 83 14.75 -1.57 4.72
C TYR A 83 15.18 -1.83 6.17
N LEU A 84 16.15 -1.07 6.68
CA LEU A 84 16.64 -1.20 8.06
C LEU A 84 15.57 -0.82 9.09
N ALA A 85 14.64 0.07 8.74
CA ALA A 85 13.47 0.39 9.56
C ALA A 85 12.40 -0.72 9.54
N GLY A 86 12.59 -1.79 8.76
CA GLY A 86 11.67 -2.92 8.64
C GLY A 86 10.60 -2.77 7.56
N GLY A 87 10.75 -1.80 6.65
CA GLY A 87 9.83 -1.58 5.54
C GLY A 87 10.15 -2.41 4.29
N ASP A 88 9.17 -2.49 3.39
CA ASP A 88 9.23 -3.18 2.10
C ASP A 88 9.61 -2.21 0.98
N VAL A 89 10.88 -2.27 0.58
CA VAL A 89 11.45 -1.39 -0.45
C VAL A 89 10.80 -1.61 -1.81
N THR A 90 10.53 -2.86 -2.16
CA THR A 90 9.95 -3.22 -3.45
C THR A 90 8.54 -2.63 -3.59
N ARG A 91 7.74 -2.71 -2.53
CA ARG A 91 6.39 -2.16 -2.48
C ARG A 91 6.37 -0.64 -2.59
N VAL A 92 7.23 0.05 -1.84
CA VAL A 92 7.35 1.51 -1.90
C VAL A 92 7.74 1.98 -3.30
N VAL A 93 8.72 1.34 -3.93
CA VAL A 93 9.14 1.70 -5.29
C VAL A 93 8.02 1.46 -6.30
N ASN A 94 7.32 0.33 -6.23
CA ASN A 94 6.19 0.06 -7.13
C ASN A 94 5.04 1.07 -6.94
N ALA A 95 4.78 1.49 -5.71
CA ALA A 95 3.79 2.51 -5.41
C ALA A 95 4.19 3.88 -5.99
N LEU A 96 5.47 4.28 -5.86
CA LEU A 96 5.98 5.52 -6.44
C LEU A 96 5.88 5.53 -7.96
N ILE A 97 6.22 4.42 -8.62
CA ILE A 97 6.10 4.28 -10.08
C ILE A 97 4.62 4.39 -10.50
N SER A 98 3.72 3.76 -9.75
CA SER A 98 2.28 3.82 -10.03
C SER A 98 1.74 5.23 -9.83
N ALA A 99 2.19 5.93 -8.79
CA ALA A 99 1.77 7.30 -8.49
C ALA A 99 2.26 8.27 -9.57
N ASP A 100 3.52 8.16 -9.99
CA ASP A 100 4.10 8.99 -11.06
C ASP A 100 3.34 8.83 -12.39
N LYS A 101 3.05 7.58 -12.79
CA LYS A 101 2.24 7.29 -13.98
C LYS A 101 0.80 7.78 -13.89
N ALA A 102 0.25 7.84 -12.68
CA ALA A 102 -1.08 8.34 -12.40
C ALA A 102 -1.15 9.87 -12.20
N GLY A 103 0.00 10.57 -12.23
CA GLY A 103 0.08 12.00 -11.95
C GLY A 103 -0.20 12.37 -10.48
N ILE A 104 -0.04 11.42 -9.55
CA ILE A 104 -0.26 11.63 -8.12
C ILE A 104 1.06 12.07 -7.48
N PRO A 105 1.11 13.23 -6.79
CA PRO A 105 2.31 13.69 -6.12
C PRO A 105 2.58 12.86 -4.85
N LEU A 106 3.39 11.81 -4.97
CA LEU A 106 3.82 10.95 -3.86
C LEU A 106 5.34 11.03 -3.68
N THR A 107 5.78 11.49 -2.51
CA THR A 107 7.21 11.50 -2.15
C THR A 107 7.65 10.18 -1.55
N PHE A 108 8.95 9.88 -1.64
CA PHE A 108 9.53 8.66 -1.06
C PHE A 108 9.29 8.58 0.45
N GLU A 109 9.50 9.69 1.17
CA GLU A 109 9.34 9.75 2.64
C GLU A 109 7.90 9.44 3.05
N ARG A 110 6.93 9.90 2.26
CA ARG A 110 5.51 9.65 2.54
C ARG A 110 5.12 8.21 2.22
N ALA A 111 5.58 7.68 1.09
CA ALA A 111 5.38 6.27 0.76
C ALA A 111 6.00 5.35 1.82
N ALA A 112 7.21 5.66 2.29
CA ALA A 112 7.88 4.96 3.38
C ALA A 112 7.07 5.05 4.69
N ALA A 113 6.56 6.24 5.05
CA ALA A 113 5.75 6.41 6.25
C ALA A 113 4.45 5.58 6.21
N ILE A 114 3.79 5.50 5.05
CA ILE A 114 2.58 4.69 4.86
C ILE A 114 2.91 3.19 5.04
N ASP A 115 4.00 2.73 4.44
CA ASP A 115 4.45 1.34 4.53
C ASP A 115 4.81 0.95 5.98
N LEU A 116 5.56 1.81 6.68
CA LEU A 116 5.91 1.60 8.10
C LEU A 116 4.70 1.68 9.03
N ALA A 117 3.65 2.40 8.65
CA ALA A 117 2.36 2.41 9.36
C ALA A 117 1.56 1.11 9.15
N GLY A 118 2.09 0.14 8.40
CA GLY A 118 1.43 -1.13 8.11
C GLY A 118 0.31 -1.02 7.08
N ARG A 119 0.26 0.06 6.29
CA ARG A 119 -0.72 0.27 5.22
C ARG A 119 -0.09 -0.07 3.86
N TYR A 120 -0.88 -0.65 2.97
CA TYR A 120 -0.42 -1.01 1.62
C TYR A 120 -0.38 0.23 0.71
N VAL A 121 0.80 0.84 0.56
CA VAL A 121 1.00 2.04 -0.26
C VAL A 121 0.52 1.85 -1.70
N LEU A 122 0.84 0.71 -2.31
CA LEU A 122 0.48 0.42 -3.70
C LEU A 122 -1.04 0.37 -3.89
N GLU A 123 -1.74 -0.31 -2.99
CA GLU A 123 -3.21 -0.41 -3.01
C GLU A 123 -3.84 0.97 -2.84
N ALA A 124 -3.32 1.80 -1.94
CA ALA A 124 -3.83 3.16 -1.76
C ALA A 124 -3.65 4.02 -3.02
N VAL A 125 -2.50 3.92 -3.71
CA VAL A 125 -2.29 4.61 -5.00
C VAL A 125 -3.28 4.12 -6.05
N GLN A 126 -3.49 2.80 -6.16
CA GLN A 126 -4.45 2.22 -7.09
C GLN A 126 -5.88 2.69 -6.80
N MET A 127 -6.28 2.68 -5.53
CA MET A 127 -7.60 3.15 -5.10
C MET A 127 -7.80 4.65 -5.30
N SER A 128 -6.73 5.43 -5.29
CA SER A 128 -6.77 6.86 -5.60
C SER A 128 -7.15 7.12 -7.07
N VAL A 129 -6.69 6.26 -7.98
CA VAL A 129 -7.00 6.36 -9.42
C VAL A 129 -8.32 5.69 -9.77
N SER A 130 -8.53 4.48 -9.24
CA SER A 130 -9.70 3.66 -9.47
C SER A 130 -10.45 3.49 -8.16
N PRO A 131 -11.52 4.26 -7.92
CA PRO A 131 -12.32 4.15 -6.70
C PRO A 131 -12.81 2.72 -6.48
N LYS A 132 -12.95 2.34 -5.21
CA LYS A 132 -13.42 1.04 -4.77
C LYS A 132 -14.85 1.16 -4.26
N LEU A 133 -15.69 0.20 -4.64
CA LEU A 133 -17.05 0.07 -4.12
C LEU A 133 -17.05 -0.74 -2.81
N ILE A 134 -17.67 -0.21 -1.78
CA ILE A 134 -17.84 -0.85 -0.47
C ILE A 134 -19.34 -0.90 -0.18
N GLU A 135 -19.85 -2.09 0.17
CA GLU A 135 -21.24 -2.26 0.59
C GLU A 135 -21.33 -2.23 2.12
N THR A 136 -22.34 -1.55 2.65
CA THR A 136 -22.65 -1.58 4.07
C THR A 136 -23.37 -2.89 4.43
N PRO A 137 -23.22 -3.42 5.66
CA PRO A 137 -24.15 -4.42 6.16
C PRO A 137 -25.59 -3.85 6.18
N PRO A 138 -26.63 -4.69 6.20
CA PRO A 138 -28.01 -4.24 6.33
C PRO A 138 -28.23 -3.49 7.64
N ILE A 139 -28.77 -2.27 7.53
CA ILE A 139 -28.93 -1.36 8.66
C ILE A 139 -30.40 -1.18 8.92
N ALA A 140 -30.84 -1.65 10.09
CA ALA A 140 -32.23 -1.55 10.52
C ALA A 140 -32.46 -0.31 11.38
N ALA A 141 -33.50 0.46 11.07
CA ALA A 141 -33.93 1.61 11.85
C ALA A 141 -35.47 1.68 11.90
N VAL A 142 -36.03 2.37 12.89
CA VAL A 142 -37.49 2.47 13.09
C VAL A 142 -37.91 3.90 12.85
N ALA A 143 -38.85 4.12 11.93
CA ALA A 143 -39.45 5.43 11.67
C ALA A 143 -40.41 5.84 12.81
N LYS A 144 -40.82 7.12 12.86
CA LYS A 144 -41.67 7.63 13.96
C LYS A 144 -43.03 6.92 14.07
N ASN A 145 -43.53 6.36 12.98
CA ASN A 145 -44.74 5.55 12.95
C ASN A 145 -44.57 4.13 13.53
N GLY A 146 -43.37 3.76 14.01
CA GLY A 146 -43.09 2.48 14.64
C GLY A 146 -42.79 1.32 13.68
N VAL A 147 -42.69 1.58 12.38
CA VAL A 147 -42.34 0.57 11.37
C VAL A 147 -40.83 0.52 11.19
N GLN A 148 -40.29 -0.71 11.18
CA GLN A 148 -38.88 -0.95 10.90
C GLN A 148 -38.62 -0.92 9.39
N VAL A 149 -37.56 -0.24 9.00
CA VAL A 149 -37.04 -0.19 7.64
C VAL A 149 -35.58 -0.66 7.69
N ILE A 150 -35.21 -1.51 6.73
CA ILE A 150 -33.86 -2.03 6.55
C ILE A 150 -33.30 -1.44 5.27
N ALA A 151 -32.18 -0.73 5.36
CA ALA A 151 -31.52 -0.16 4.20
C ALA A 151 -30.09 -0.69 4.05
N THR A 152 -29.67 -0.87 2.81
CA THR A 152 -28.27 -1.13 2.44
C THR A 152 -27.76 -0.02 1.54
N ALA A 153 -26.49 0.37 1.70
CA ALA A 153 -25.86 1.41 0.90
C ALA A 153 -24.57 0.91 0.24
N ARG A 154 -24.33 1.44 -0.94
CA ARG A 154 -23.13 1.29 -1.75
C ARG A 154 -22.34 2.59 -1.68
N VAL A 155 -21.15 2.52 -1.13
CA VAL A 155 -20.25 3.67 -0.93
C VAL A 155 -19.07 3.52 -1.88
N THR A 156 -18.93 4.46 -2.80
CA THR A 156 -17.76 4.54 -3.67
C THR A 156 -16.71 5.41 -2.96
N VAL A 157 -15.61 4.80 -2.55
CA VAL A 157 -14.51 5.50 -1.86
C VAL A 157 -13.26 5.57 -2.72
N ARG A 158 -12.53 6.67 -2.56
CA ARG A 158 -11.19 6.88 -3.11
C ARG A 158 -10.22 7.07 -1.94
N ALA A 159 -9.01 6.52 -2.04
CA ALA A 159 -7.99 6.76 -1.03
C ALA A 159 -7.41 8.18 -1.15
N ASP A 160 -7.36 8.91 -0.03
CA ASP A 160 -6.61 10.16 0.09
C ASP A 160 -5.21 9.86 0.63
N ILE A 161 -4.24 9.85 -0.28
CA ILE A 161 -2.81 9.63 0.02
C ILE A 161 -2.32 10.60 1.11
N ASN A 162 -2.94 11.78 1.24
CA ASN A 162 -2.52 12.73 2.24
C ASN A 162 -2.94 12.33 3.66
N LYS A 163 -4.13 11.73 3.81
CA LYS A 163 -4.71 11.38 5.12
C LYS A 163 -4.50 9.91 5.50
N LEU A 164 -3.82 9.15 4.65
CA LEU A 164 -3.63 7.71 4.84
C LEU A 164 -2.82 7.33 6.10
N VAL A 165 -1.89 8.19 6.52
CA VAL A 165 -1.14 8.01 7.77
C VAL A 165 -1.92 8.64 8.92
N GLY A 166 -2.45 7.81 9.81
CA GLY A 166 -3.21 8.25 10.99
C GLY A 166 -4.71 8.47 10.74
N GLY A 167 -5.18 8.39 9.49
CA GLY A 167 -6.60 8.44 9.15
C GLY A 167 -7.35 7.16 9.52
N ALA A 168 -8.65 7.31 9.81
CA ALA A 168 -9.54 6.20 10.09
C ALA A 168 -9.78 5.30 8.85
N GLY A 169 -10.02 4.01 9.10
CA GLY A 169 -10.17 2.97 8.07
C GLY A 169 -11.54 2.94 7.39
N GLU A 170 -11.72 1.98 6.46
CA GLU A 170 -12.99 1.73 5.76
C GLU A 170 -14.13 1.44 6.75
N GLU A 171 -13.85 0.71 7.83
CA GLU A 171 -14.83 0.39 8.89
C GLU A 171 -15.46 1.65 9.52
N THR A 172 -14.67 2.72 9.70
CA THR A 172 -15.17 3.98 10.25
C THR A 172 -16.07 4.71 9.25
N VAL A 173 -15.76 4.62 7.96
CA VAL A 173 -16.64 5.15 6.90
C VAL A 173 -17.99 4.43 6.92
N ILE A 174 -17.98 3.09 6.95
CA ILE A 174 -19.20 2.27 7.03
C ILE A 174 -20.03 2.61 8.27
N ALA A 175 -19.38 2.73 9.43
CA ALA A 175 -20.07 3.06 10.68
C ALA A 175 -20.74 4.44 10.64
N ARG A 176 -20.06 5.45 10.10
CA ARG A 176 -20.61 6.82 9.98
C ARG A 176 -21.73 6.90 8.94
N VAL A 177 -21.59 6.20 7.82
CA VAL A 177 -22.68 6.05 6.83
C VAL A 177 -23.89 5.41 7.50
N GLY A 178 -23.67 4.36 8.29
CA GLY A 178 -24.73 3.71 9.06
C GLY A 178 -25.41 4.61 10.08
N GLU A 179 -24.66 5.41 10.83
CA GLU A 179 -25.22 6.42 11.73
C GLU A 179 -26.11 7.42 10.97
N GLY A 180 -25.65 7.88 9.81
CA GLY A 180 -26.43 8.77 8.95
C GLY A 180 -27.73 8.14 8.44
N ILE A 181 -27.69 6.87 8.04
CA ILE A 181 -28.87 6.09 7.61
C ILE A 181 -29.86 5.97 8.77
N VAL A 182 -29.40 5.51 9.94
CA VAL A 182 -30.25 5.35 11.15
C VAL A 182 -30.89 6.68 11.55
N THR A 183 -30.11 7.77 11.52
CA THR A 183 -30.64 9.10 11.85
C THR A 183 -31.73 9.55 10.88
N THR A 184 -31.55 9.28 9.59
CA THR A 184 -32.49 9.73 8.54
C THR A 184 -33.81 8.96 8.64
N ILE A 185 -33.74 7.63 8.75
CA ILE A 185 -34.95 6.78 8.90
C ILE A 185 -35.66 7.09 10.21
N GLY A 186 -34.92 7.22 11.32
CA GLY A 186 -35.50 7.55 12.63
C GLY A 186 -36.13 8.94 12.72
N SER A 187 -35.78 9.85 11.80
CA SER A 187 -36.35 11.20 11.74
C SER A 187 -37.58 11.30 10.84
N ALA A 188 -37.82 10.31 9.97
CA ALA A 188 -38.96 10.28 9.06
C ALA A 188 -40.28 10.08 9.81
N GLU A 189 -41.34 10.74 9.35
CA GLU A 189 -42.67 10.63 9.99
C GLU A 189 -43.29 9.24 9.76
N SER A 190 -43.07 8.65 8.59
CA SER A 190 -43.51 7.29 8.24
C SER A 190 -42.48 6.54 7.40
N HIS A 191 -42.56 5.21 7.40
CA HIS A 191 -41.76 4.36 6.51
C HIS A 191 -42.01 4.62 5.01
N GLU A 192 -43.23 5.02 4.63
CA GLU A 192 -43.59 5.34 3.25
C GLU A 192 -42.74 6.51 2.72
N GLU A 193 -42.46 7.53 3.55
CA GLU A 193 -41.62 8.66 3.13
C GLU A 193 -40.20 8.19 2.71
N VAL A 194 -39.69 7.16 3.36
CA VAL A 194 -38.36 6.59 3.08
C VAL A 194 -38.39 5.73 1.83
N LEU A 195 -39.42 4.90 1.67
CA LEU A 195 -39.60 4.02 0.51
C LEU A 195 -39.92 4.79 -0.78
N GLU A 196 -40.65 5.90 -0.69
CA GLU A 196 -40.96 6.76 -1.83
C GLU A 196 -39.74 7.53 -2.33
N ASN A 197 -38.77 7.84 -1.45
CA ASN A 197 -37.62 8.66 -1.80
C ASN A 197 -36.34 8.28 -1.04
N PRO A 198 -35.74 7.12 -1.36
CA PRO A 198 -34.53 6.61 -0.69
C PRO A 198 -33.31 7.53 -0.89
N ASP A 199 -33.29 8.35 -1.94
CA ASP A 199 -32.22 9.32 -2.22
C ASP A 199 -32.10 10.41 -1.14
N LYS A 200 -33.16 10.67 -0.36
CA LYS A 200 -33.08 11.58 0.81
C LYS A 200 -32.05 11.10 1.82
N ILE A 201 -31.88 9.77 1.95
CA ILE A 201 -30.88 9.17 2.85
C ILE A 201 -29.48 9.54 2.39
N SER A 202 -29.14 9.29 1.12
CA SER A 202 -27.80 9.55 0.59
C SER A 202 -27.43 11.03 0.69
N GLN A 203 -28.36 11.95 0.40
CA GLN A 203 -28.14 13.40 0.53
C GLN A 203 -27.87 13.84 1.98
N THR A 204 -28.67 13.34 2.93
CA THR A 204 -28.52 13.66 4.36
C THR A 204 -27.20 13.11 4.92
N VAL A 205 -26.82 11.91 4.48
CA VAL A 205 -25.59 11.23 4.87
C VAL A 205 -24.36 11.97 4.30
N LEU A 206 -24.35 12.32 3.02
CA LEU A 206 -23.27 13.09 2.38
C LEU A 206 -23.05 14.46 3.03
N GLY A 207 -24.13 15.13 3.45
CA GLY A 207 -24.06 16.46 4.09
C GLY A 207 -23.35 16.51 5.45
N LYS A 208 -23.09 15.35 6.09
CA LYS A 208 -22.47 15.27 7.43
C LYS A 208 -20.93 15.26 7.44
N GLY A 209 -20.26 15.36 6.29
CA GLY A 209 -18.79 15.41 6.24
C GLY A 209 -18.12 14.13 6.75
N LEU A 210 -18.57 12.99 6.22
CA LEU A 210 -18.22 11.65 6.69
C LEU A 210 -16.73 11.30 6.50
N ASP A 211 -16.06 11.98 5.57
CA ASP A 211 -14.65 11.87 5.23
C ASP A 211 -13.73 12.65 6.18
N ALA A 212 -14.29 13.41 7.13
CA ALA A 212 -13.51 14.17 8.09
C ALA A 212 -12.69 13.26 9.02
N GLY A 213 -11.37 13.24 8.84
CA GLY A 213 -10.45 12.43 9.64
C GLY A 213 -10.35 10.95 9.22
N THR A 214 -10.92 10.58 8.07
CA THR A 214 -10.72 9.25 7.47
C THR A 214 -9.56 9.31 6.47
N ALA A 215 -9.04 8.13 6.13
CA ALA A 215 -8.06 7.98 5.05
C ALA A 215 -8.69 8.00 3.64
N PHE A 216 -9.99 8.25 3.53
CA PHE A 216 -10.78 8.06 2.32
C PHE A 216 -11.62 9.29 2.00
N GLU A 217 -11.71 9.61 0.72
CA GLU A 217 -12.66 10.57 0.17
C GLU A 217 -13.87 9.79 -0.38
N ILE A 218 -15.08 10.27 -0.08
CA ILE A 218 -16.31 9.64 -0.57
C ILE A 218 -16.68 10.28 -1.91
N VAL A 219 -16.76 9.46 -2.95
CA VAL A 219 -17.13 9.88 -4.31
C VAL A 219 -18.64 9.86 -4.50
N SER A 220 -19.28 8.77 -4.07
CA SER A 220 -20.75 8.63 -4.11
C SER A 220 -21.24 7.74 -2.97
N ILE A 221 -22.50 7.94 -2.60
CA ILE A 221 -23.27 7.05 -1.73
C ILE A 221 -24.59 6.79 -2.43
N ASP A 222 -24.86 5.54 -2.71
CA ASP A 222 -26.05 5.09 -3.43
C ASP A 222 -26.80 4.10 -2.53
N ILE A 223 -28.11 4.25 -2.36
CA ILE A 223 -28.91 3.30 -1.60
C ILE A 223 -29.16 2.09 -2.50
N ALA A 224 -28.68 0.92 -2.09
CA ALA A 224 -28.74 -0.29 -2.90
C ALA A 224 -30.09 -1.00 -2.77
N ASP A 225 -30.66 -1.00 -1.56
CA ASP A 225 -31.91 -1.67 -1.25
C ASP A 225 -32.56 -1.05 -0.01
N VAL A 226 -33.91 -1.03 0.02
CA VAL A 226 -34.71 -0.56 1.16
C VAL A 226 -35.95 -1.46 1.29
N ASP A 227 -36.06 -2.13 2.42
CA ASP A 227 -37.14 -3.07 2.77
C ASP A 227 -37.88 -2.68 4.06
#